data_AF-A0A954F3S4-F1
#
_entry.id   AF-A0A954F3S4-F1
#
_cell.length_a   1.000
_cell.length_b   1.000
_cell.length_c   1.000
_cell.angle_alpha   90.00
_cell.angle_beta   90.00
_cell.angle_gamma   90.00
#
_symmetry.space_group_name_H-M   'P 1'
#
loop_
_entity.id
_entity.type
_entity.pdbx_description
1 polymer ?
#
loop_
_entity_poly.entity_id
_entity_poly.type
_entity_poly.pdbx_seq_one_letter_code
_entity_poly.pdbx_strand_id
1 'polypeptide(L)' 'MAAAGLKDFAVAAVLGSGLGEFADRLANPLVVSFDDLEGMPRSTVPGHSGRFVLGELGGVRVLVQQGRVHLYEGHS' A
#
# COMPACT_ATOMS: atom_id res chain seq x y z
N MET A 1 2.59 14.89 6.13
CA MET A 1 1.64 14.71 7.26
C MET A 1 0.89 13.38 7.18
N ALA A 2 0.43 12.93 6.00
CA ALA A 2 -0.34 11.68 5.85
C ALA A 2 0.39 10.39 6.30
N ALA A 3 1.71 10.29 6.11
CA ALA A 3 2.50 9.10 6.48
C ALA A 3 2.77 8.92 7.99
N ALA A 4 2.49 9.92 8.84
CA ALA A 4 2.94 9.92 10.24
C ALA A 4 2.37 8.76 11.09
N GLY A 5 1.30 8.11 10.62
CA GLY A 5 0.71 6.94 11.25
C GLY A 5 1.24 5.58 10.77
N LEU A 6 2.04 5.54 9.69
CA LEU A 6 2.58 4.32 9.12
C LEU A 6 3.87 3.88 9.83
N LYS A 7 3.73 3.34 11.03
CA LYS A 7 4.87 2.92 11.88
C LYS A 7 4.57 1.66 12.68
N ASP A 8 5.61 1.13 13.32
CA ASP A 8 5.56 0.01 14.26
C ASP A 8 4.97 -1.29 13.66
N PHE A 9 5.18 -1.53 12.36
CA PHE A 9 4.85 -2.80 11.69
C PHE A 9 6.03 -3.76 11.70
N ALA A 10 5.75 -5.05 11.80
CA ALA A 10 6.77 -6.10 11.80
C ALA A 10 7.10 -6.59 10.38
N VAL A 11 6.16 -6.47 9.44
CA VAL A 11 6.28 -6.97 8.07
C VAL A 11 5.71 -5.95 7.09
N ALA A 12 6.36 -5.83 5.93
CA ALA A 12 5.83 -5.09 4.78
C ALA A 12 5.68 -6.02 3.56
N ALA A 13 4.60 -5.85 2.80
CA ALA A 13 4.33 -6.63 1.58
C ALA A 13 3.88 -5.73 0.42
N VAL A 14 4.36 -6.02 -0.79
CA VAL A 14 3.94 -5.34 -2.02
C VAL A 14 3.02 -6.26 -2.81
N LEU A 15 1.80 -5.81 -3.08
CA LEU A 15 0.81 -6.61 -3.81
C LEU A 15 0.89 -6.32 -5.31
N GLY A 16 1.05 -7.39 -6.08
CA GLY A 16 0.93 -7.37 -7.53
C GLY A 16 -0.51 -7.40 -8.02
N SER A 17 -0.68 -7.46 -9.34
CA SER A 17 -1.98 -7.49 -9.98
C SER A 17 -2.82 -8.68 -9.51
N GLY A 18 -4.11 -8.43 -9.22
CA GLY A 18 -5.05 -9.45 -8.74
C GLY A 18 -4.93 -9.80 -7.25
N LEU A 19 -3.91 -9.29 -6.53
CA LEU A 19 -3.72 -9.58 -5.10
C LEU A 19 -4.30 -8.51 -4.17
N GLY A 20 -4.83 -7.42 -4.72
CA GLY A 20 -5.26 -6.24 -3.96
C GLY A 20 -6.24 -6.54 -2.82
N GLU A 21 -7.17 -7.46 -3.01
CA GLU A 21 -8.20 -7.83 -2.02
C GLU A 21 -7.60 -8.26 -0.67
N PHE A 22 -6.36 -8.76 -0.64
CA PHE A 22 -5.68 -9.10 0.60
C PHE A 22 -5.63 -7.93 1.59
N ALA A 23 -5.34 -6.72 1.12
CA ALA A 23 -5.23 -5.54 1.97
C ALA A 23 -6.58 -5.13 2.58
N ASP A 24 -7.68 -5.39 1.86
CA ASP A 24 -9.04 -5.05 2.30
C ASP A 24 -9.53 -5.93 3.46
N ARG A 25 -8.83 -7.04 3.73
CA ARG A 25 -9.14 -8.00 4.80
C ARG A 25 -8.37 -7.75 6.10
N LEU A 26 -7.48 -6.75 6.13
CA LEU A 26 -6.72 -6.42 7.33
C LEU A 26 -7.63 -5.79 8.40
N ALA A 27 -7.40 -6.18 9.65
CA ALA A 27 -8.08 -5.56 10.79
C ALA A 27 -7.47 -4.17 11.09
N ASN A 28 -8.29 -3.26 11.64
CA ASN A 28 -7.88 -1.92 12.07
C ASN A 28 -7.07 -1.13 11.01
N PRO A 29 -7.56 -1.00 9.76
CA PRO A 29 -6.76 -0.43 8.68
C PRO A 29 -6.57 1.09 8.85
N LEU A 30 -5.33 1.52 8.69
CA LEU A 30 -4.96 2.90 8.37
C LEU A 30 -4.54 2.94 6.90
N VAL A 31 -5.24 3.74 6.11
CA VAL A 31 -5.03 3.83 4.65
C VAL A 31 -4.45 5.19 4.28
N VAL A 32 -3.41 5.19 3.45
CA VAL A 32 -2.77 6.40 2.92
C VAL A 32 -2.62 6.27 1.41
N SER A 33 -3.20 7.20 0.65
CA SER A 33 -3.05 7.23 -0.81
C SER A 33 -1.60 7.57 -1.19
N PHE A 34 -1.11 7.03 -2.30
CA PHE A 34 0.16 7.50 -2.88
C PHE A 34 0.08 8.99 -3.25
N ASP A 35 -1.08 9.48 -3.67
CA ASP A 35 -1.28 10.90 -4.02
C ASP A 35 -1.05 11.85 -2.82
N ASP A 36 -1.16 11.35 -1.59
CA ASP A 36 -0.94 12.12 -0.36
C ASP A 36 0.53 12.12 0.10
N LEU A 37 1.40 11.41 -0.63
CA LEU A 37 2.81 11.19 -0.30
C LEU A 37 3.71 11.91 -1.29
N GLU A 38 4.45 12.90 -0.78
CA GLU A 38 5.43 13.63 -1.57
C GLU A 38 6.49 12.67 -2.14
N GLY A 39 6.73 12.76 -3.45
CA GLY A 39 7.69 11.92 -4.17
C GLY A 39 7.19 10.52 -4.52
N MET A 40 6.00 10.10 -4.08
CA MET A 40 5.45 8.79 -4.45
C MET A 40 4.84 8.85 -5.86
N PRO A 41 5.24 7.96 -6.78
CA PRO A 41 4.64 7.92 -8.11
C PRO A 41 3.20 7.36 -8.05
N ARG A 42 2.33 7.91 -8.90
CA ARG A 42 0.95 7.43 -9.06
C ARG A 42 0.95 6.07 -9.77
N SER A 43 0.18 5.11 -9.25
CA SER A 43 -0.08 3.85 -9.94
C SER A 43 -1.22 4.00 -10.94
N THR A 44 -1.01 3.55 -12.19
CA THR A 44 -1.98 3.74 -13.29
C THR A 44 -2.52 2.44 -13.86
N VAL A 45 -1.92 1.30 -13.49
CA VAL A 45 -2.34 -0.04 -13.94
C VAL A 45 -3.66 -0.48 -13.30
N PRO A 46 -4.62 -1.03 -14.06
CA PRO A 46 -5.85 -1.58 -13.51
C PRO A 46 -5.62 -2.63 -12.42
N GLY A 47 -6.39 -2.56 -11.34
CA GLY A 47 -6.26 -3.45 -10.18
C GLY A 47 -5.15 -3.06 -9.20
N HIS A 48 -4.43 -1.95 -9.44
CA HIS A 48 -3.50 -1.37 -8.50
C HIS A 48 -4.15 -0.15 -7.84
N SER A 49 -4.49 -0.24 -6.56
CA SER A 49 -5.22 0.81 -5.86
C SER A 49 -4.37 2.04 -5.53
N GLY A 50 -3.04 1.92 -5.57
CA GLY A 50 -2.12 3.05 -5.39
C GLY A 50 -2.15 3.60 -3.96
N ARG A 51 -2.14 2.73 -2.95
CA ARG A 51 -2.22 3.13 -1.54
C ARG A 51 -1.42 2.19 -0.64
N PHE A 52 -1.01 2.72 0.51
CA PHE A 52 -0.54 1.92 1.63
C PHE A 52 -1.69 1.62 2.58
N VAL A 53 -1.72 0.39 3.11
CA VAL A 53 -2.67 -0.06 4.12
C VAL A 53 -1.86 -0.66 5.26
N LEU A 54 -1.83 0.00 6.41
CA LEU A 54 -1.32 -0.55 7.65
C LEU A 54 -2.48 -1.19 8.40
N GLY A 55 -2.39 -2.45 8.77
CA GLY A 55 -3.41 -3.11 9.56
C GLY A 55 -2.85 -4.30 10.33
N GLU A 56 -3.73 -5.16 10.80
CA GLU A 56 -3.39 -6.32 11.61
C GLU A 56 -3.83 -7.62 10.94
N LEU A 57 -2.94 -8.61 10.95
CA LEU A 57 -3.20 -9.98 10.50
C LEU A 57 -2.68 -10.95 11.56
N GLY A 58 -3.57 -11.71 12.20
CA GLY A 58 -3.19 -12.67 13.24
C GLY A 58 -2.46 -12.04 14.43
N GLY A 59 -2.79 -10.80 14.79
CA GLY A 59 -2.12 -10.03 15.85
C GLY A 59 -0.78 -9.41 15.43
N VAL A 60 -0.36 -9.60 14.18
CA VAL A 60 0.85 -8.98 13.63
C VAL A 60 0.46 -7.73 12.85
N ARG A 61 1.11 -6.61 13.17
CA ARG A 61 0.93 -5.35 12.44
C ARG A 61 1.72 -5.40 11.14
N VAL A 62 1.02 -5.25 10.01
CA VAL A 62 1.56 -5.40 8.65
C VAL A 62 1.29 -4.15 7.82
N LEU A 63 2.31 -3.69 7.10
CA LEU A 63 2.18 -2.63 6.10
C LEU A 63 2.05 -3.26 4.72
N VAL A 64 1.00 -2.91 3.99
CA VAL A 64 0.74 -3.45 2.66
C VAL A 64 0.71 -2.34 1.64
N GLN A 65 1.52 -2.46 0.61
CA GLN A 65 1.46 -1.61 -0.57
C GLN A 65 0.47 -2.24 -1.57
N GLN A 66 -0.76 -1.72 -1.62
CA GLN A 66 -1.85 -2.26 -2.44
C GLN A 66 -1.76 -1.71 -3.86
N GLY A 67 -0.92 -2.37 -4.65
CA GLY A 67 -0.54 -1.93 -5.99
C GLY A 67 0.84 -1.28 -6.02
N ARG A 68 1.52 -1.45 -7.13
CA ARG A 68 2.89 -0.97 -7.38
C ARG A 68 2.97 -0.21 -8.69
N VAL A 69 4.02 0.60 -8.83
CA VAL A 69 4.39 1.19 -10.12
C VAL A 69 5.36 0.27 -10.86
N HIS A 70 5.41 0.43 -12.16
CA HIS A 70 6.24 -0.35 -13.05
C HIS A 70 7.08 0.57 -13.94
N LEU A 71 8.26 0.08 -14.31
CA LEU A 71 9.15 0.79 -15.22
C LEU A 71 8.47 1.13 -16.57
N TYR A 72 7.60 0.24 -17.07
CA TYR A 72 6.89 0.47 -18.33
C TYR A 72 5.82 1.58 -18.25
N GLU A 73 5.48 2.08 -17.07
CA GLU A 73 4.60 3.25 -16.88
C GLU A 73 5.36 4.57 -17.12
N GLY A 74 6.68 4.54 -17.37
CA GLY A 74 7.51 5.71 -17.70
C GLY A 74 8.21 6.35 -16.50
N HIS A 75 8.28 5.65 -15.36
CA HIS A 75 9.01 6.09 -14.16
C HIS A 75 10.50 5.72 -14.25
N SER A 76 11.38 6.45 -13.54
CA SER A 76 12.85 6.27 -13.52
C SER A 76 13.41 6.27 -12.11
#